data_AF-A0A7X7D6K8-F1
#
_entry.id   AF-A0A7X7D6K8-F1
#
_cell.length_a   1.000
_cell.length_b   1.000
_cell.length_c   1.000
_cell.angle_alpha   90.00
_cell.angle_beta   90.00
_cell.angle_gamma   90.00
#
_symmetry.space_group_name_H-M   'P 1'
#
loop_
_entity.id
_entity.type
_entity.pdbx_description
1 polymer ?
#
loop_
_entity_poly.entity_id
_entity_poly.type
_entity_poly.pdbx_seq_one_letter_code
_entity_poly.pdbx_strand_id
1 'polypeptide(L)'
;MVTTLGLGACGGSDGDDASPDTTAAQDTSGATPSESGGDTDESSGGQEPTDADVPDPVALLPLEARVPDGFRQGAANCDPGYPNDPNRGEEPDFEGGADRYSSWFTYAVPEEWGSAGRGSAGSGGITGTDEDRRFDWDAENSSRGTIEVAVDWDSRSPDGEVLDWEGEPWTTFDYKSSVGDDEATITFEKVATVTVGDQEADLFYLDPAQAPNHVSQTEYRVRLGVLELPRNQGLGEFPLVPYSVVVTISFDASETPVDQATVEKIVESFTLPECTWEATLLAHEMIVGVDLNGDGHVRSAEDLQAELEEQLAEMQESSEAGDS
;
A
#
# COMPACT_ATOMS: atom_id res chain seq x y z
N MET A 1 6.35 33.01 25.52
CA MET A 1 6.75 32.51 26.86
C MET A 1 5.61 31.64 27.36
N VAL A 2 5.91 30.54 28.06
CA VAL A 2 5.10 29.31 28.25
C VAL A 2 5.44 28.28 27.17
N THR A 3 6.58 27.58 27.27
CA THR A 3 6.91 26.34 28.04
C THR A 3 6.48 25.07 27.31
N THR A 4 7.36 24.62 26.41
CA THR A 4 7.42 23.26 25.87
C THR A 4 7.99 22.33 26.94
N LEU A 5 7.30 21.21 27.23
CA LEU A 5 7.83 20.11 28.02
C LEU A 5 8.09 18.94 27.07
N GLY A 6 9.37 18.66 26.87
CA GLY A 6 9.85 17.42 26.26
C GLY A 6 10.16 16.37 27.32
N LEU A 7 10.00 15.11 26.92
CA LEU A 7 10.62 13.89 27.42
C LEU A 7 10.87 13.08 26.13
N GLY A 8 12.09 12.82 25.64
CA GLY A 8 13.23 12.20 26.31
C GLY A 8 13.22 10.71 25.97
N ALA A 9 13.72 10.30 24.80
CA ALA A 9 15.10 9.87 24.54
C ALA A 9 15.48 8.48 25.13
N CYS A 10 15.73 7.53 24.22
CA CYS A 10 16.71 6.43 24.29
C CYS A 10 17.21 6.29 22.85
N GLY A 11 18.48 6.24 22.44
CA GLY A 11 19.81 6.33 23.05
C GLY A 11 20.77 6.17 21.86
N GLY A 12 21.81 7.00 21.76
CA GLY A 12 22.74 6.99 20.62
C GLY A 12 23.95 6.05 20.80
N SER A 13 24.51 5.58 19.66
CA SER A 13 25.94 5.76 19.32
C SER A 13 26.20 5.38 17.85
N ASP A 14 26.55 6.41 17.08
CA ASP A 14 27.64 6.53 16.08
C ASP A 14 27.79 5.56 14.90
N GLY A 15 27.55 6.12 13.70
CA GLY A 15 28.03 5.64 12.40
C GLY A 15 27.42 6.47 11.26
N ASP A 16 28.14 7.48 10.80
CA ASP A 16 27.77 8.43 9.74
C ASP A 16 27.30 7.75 8.44
N ASP A 17 26.14 8.15 7.91
CA ASP A 17 25.96 8.40 6.48
C ASP A 17 24.78 9.39 6.28
N ALA A 18 25.09 10.50 5.62
CA ALA A 18 24.19 11.62 5.43
C ALA A 18 23.23 11.36 4.26
N SER A 19 21.96 11.11 4.56
CA SER A 19 20.87 11.26 3.58
C SER A 19 20.54 12.75 3.40
N PRO A 20 20.40 13.26 2.16
CA PRO A 20 19.89 14.61 1.96
C PRO A 20 18.38 14.67 2.21
N ASP A 21 18.04 15.48 3.20
CA ASP A 21 16.73 16.01 3.54
C ASP A 21 16.08 16.69 2.33
N THR A 22 14.94 16.18 1.86
CA THR A 22 14.16 16.75 0.75
C THR A 22 12.91 17.47 1.26
N THR A 23 13.04 18.31 2.29
CA THR A 23 12.08 19.41 2.50
C THR A 23 12.44 20.60 1.60
N ALA A 24 12.10 20.52 0.32
CA ALA A 24 12.14 21.69 -0.56
C ALA A 24 10.80 22.44 -0.49
N ALA A 25 10.54 23.06 0.65
CA ALA A 25 9.56 24.14 0.73
C ALA A 25 10.15 25.38 0.03
N GLN A 26 9.47 25.83 -1.03
CA GLN A 26 9.81 27.03 -1.78
C GLN A 26 9.71 28.27 -0.88
N ASP A 27 10.85 28.85 -0.53
CA ASP A 27 10.92 30.17 0.07
C ASP A 27 11.55 31.14 -0.95
N THR A 28 10.70 31.87 -1.66
CA THR A 28 11.13 33.08 -2.39
C THR A 28 10.14 34.21 -2.15
N SER A 29 10.36 34.99 -1.11
CA SER A 29 9.80 36.34 -1.03
C SER A 29 10.82 37.34 -0.50
N GLY A 30 11.30 38.18 -1.41
CA GLY A 30 12.35 39.17 -1.13
C GLY A 30 12.50 40.20 -2.24
N ALA A 31 11.47 41.03 -2.48
CA ALA A 31 11.62 42.34 -3.11
C ALA A 31 10.47 43.29 -2.73
N THR A 32 10.85 44.42 -2.14
CA THR A 32 10.03 45.57 -1.67
C THR A 32 9.41 46.43 -2.80
N PRO A 33 8.50 47.38 -2.47
CA PRO A 33 7.33 47.72 -3.29
C PRO A 33 7.59 48.81 -4.34
N SER A 34 6.77 48.83 -5.39
CA SER A 34 6.59 50.03 -6.23
C SER A 34 5.11 50.21 -6.56
N GLU A 35 4.59 51.35 -6.14
CA GLU A 35 3.29 51.88 -6.54
C GLU A 35 3.33 52.27 -8.03
N SER A 36 2.34 51.81 -8.79
CA SER A 36 1.77 52.59 -9.90
C SER A 36 0.39 52.04 -10.25
N GLY A 37 -0.63 52.88 -10.09
CA GLY A 37 -2.03 52.58 -10.40
C GLY A 37 -2.31 52.32 -11.88
N GLY A 38 -3.47 51.71 -12.11
CA GLY A 38 -4.04 51.50 -13.44
C GLY A 38 -5.23 50.53 -13.36
N ASP A 39 -6.42 51.12 -13.25
CA ASP A 39 -7.71 50.66 -13.77
C ASP A 39 -8.16 49.20 -13.55
N THR A 40 -9.12 49.09 -12.63
CA THR A 40 -10.14 48.04 -12.60
C THR A 40 -10.94 48.03 -13.89
N ASP A 41 -10.90 46.91 -14.63
CA ASP A 41 -12.06 46.44 -15.38
C ASP A 41 -12.04 44.91 -15.55
N GLU A 42 -13.10 44.32 -15.00
CA GLU A 42 -13.85 43.11 -15.34
C GLU A 42 -13.16 41.84 -15.90
N SER A 43 -13.49 40.76 -15.17
CA SER A 43 -13.90 39.46 -15.69
C SER A 43 -12.81 38.52 -16.21
N SER A 44 -12.11 37.90 -15.27
CA SER A 44 -11.78 36.49 -15.36
C SER A 44 -12.54 35.76 -14.27
N GLY A 45 -13.79 35.39 -14.58
CA GLY A 45 -14.41 34.27 -13.89
C GLY A 45 -13.57 33.04 -14.18
N GLY A 46 -12.63 32.74 -13.29
CA GLY A 46 -12.08 31.40 -13.17
C GLY A 46 -13.27 30.53 -12.81
N GLN A 47 -13.82 29.85 -13.81
CA GLN A 47 -14.84 28.85 -13.59
C GLN A 47 -14.17 27.82 -12.68
N GLU A 48 -14.66 27.69 -11.44
CA GLU A 48 -14.36 26.49 -10.65
C GLU A 48 -14.63 25.31 -11.57
N PRO A 49 -13.68 24.35 -11.68
CA PRO A 49 -13.91 23.17 -12.49
C PRO A 49 -15.22 22.56 -11.99
N THR A 50 -16.25 22.60 -12.83
CA THR A 50 -17.46 21.84 -12.56
C THR A 50 -17.04 20.38 -12.62
N ASP A 51 -17.54 19.53 -11.71
CA ASP A 51 -17.22 18.09 -11.59
C ASP A 51 -17.21 17.33 -12.93
N ALA A 52 -17.87 17.86 -13.95
CA ALA A 52 -17.96 17.35 -15.32
C ALA A 52 -16.63 17.20 -16.10
N ASP A 53 -15.49 17.76 -15.66
CA ASP A 53 -14.21 17.67 -16.37
C ASP A 53 -13.19 16.70 -15.71
N VAL A 54 -13.56 16.02 -14.62
CA VAL A 54 -12.71 15.03 -13.94
C VAL A 54 -13.06 13.63 -14.42
N PRO A 55 -12.09 12.82 -14.89
CA PRO A 55 -12.37 11.44 -15.29
C PRO A 55 -12.69 10.58 -14.08
N ASP A 56 -13.63 9.65 -14.26
CA ASP A 56 -14.01 8.69 -13.23
C ASP A 56 -12.81 7.83 -12.80
N PRO A 57 -12.59 7.64 -11.50
CA PRO A 57 -11.65 6.66 -10.96
C PRO A 57 -11.92 5.24 -11.50
N VAL A 58 -10.86 4.46 -11.70
CA VAL A 58 -10.96 3.09 -12.22
C VAL A 58 -10.32 2.11 -11.25
N ALA A 59 -11.05 1.08 -10.82
CA ALA A 59 -10.47 -0.09 -10.16
C ALA A 59 -9.98 -1.09 -11.22
N LEU A 60 -8.71 -1.49 -11.14
CA LEU A 60 -8.10 -2.47 -12.04
C LEU A 60 -8.06 -3.88 -11.44
N LEU A 61 -8.06 -3.98 -10.11
CA LEU A 61 -8.29 -5.24 -9.39
C LEU A 61 -9.80 -5.50 -9.22
N PRO A 62 -10.22 -6.77 -9.20
CA PRO A 62 -11.60 -7.12 -8.85
C PRO A 62 -11.96 -6.63 -7.44
N LEU A 63 -13.19 -6.13 -7.29
CA LEU A 63 -13.74 -5.76 -5.99
C LEU A 63 -14.29 -6.95 -5.20
N GLU A 64 -14.69 -8.00 -5.92
CA GLU A 64 -15.21 -9.26 -5.35
C GLU A 64 -14.17 -10.37 -5.50
N ALA A 65 -13.96 -11.13 -4.42
CA ALA A 65 -13.01 -12.23 -4.42
C ALA A 65 -13.53 -13.46 -5.15
N ARG A 66 -12.62 -14.05 -5.94
CA ARG A 66 -12.78 -15.38 -6.49
C ARG A 66 -11.88 -16.33 -5.72
N VAL A 67 -12.48 -17.12 -4.84
CA VAL A 67 -11.75 -18.08 -4.00
C VAL A 67 -11.61 -19.42 -4.72
N PRO A 68 -10.40 -19.91 -5.00
CA PRO A 68 -10.18 -21.23 -5.57
C PRO A 68 -10.62 -22.37 -4.62
N ASP A 69 -10.95 -23.54 -5.17
CA ASP A 69 -11.25 -24.72 -4.36
C ASP A 69 -10.05 -25.09 -3.46
N GLY A 70 -10.32 -25.28 -2.16
CA GLY A 70 -9.30 -25.59 -1.14
C GLY A 70 -8.53 -24.36 -0.64
N PHE A 71 -9.00 -23.15 -0.96
CA PHE A 71 -8.44 -21.90 -0.48
C PHE A 71 -9.46 -21.16 0.39
N ARG A 72 -8.96 -20.30 1.27
CA ARG A 72 -9.73 -19.37 2.09
C ARG A 72 -9.28 -17.95 1.81
N GLN A 73 -10.24 -17.02 1.75
CA GLN A 73 -9.96 -15.60 1.58
C GLN A 73 -9.45 -14.99 2.89
N GLY A 74 -8.46 -14.10 2.79
CA GLY A 74 -8.04 -13.25 3.90
C GLY A 74 -9.07 -12.17 4.25
N ALA A 75 -9.00 -11.65 5.48
CA ALA A 75 -9.87 -10.58 5.94
C ALA A 75 -9.47 -9.22 5.33
N ALA A 76 -10.46 -8.42 4.92
CA ALA A 76 -10.27 -7.05 4.45
C ALA A 76 -10.14 -6.08 5.64
N ASN A 77 -9.26 -5.09 5.52
CA ASN A 77 -9.23 -3.94 6.41
C ASN A 77 -10.22 -2.89 5.87
N CYS A 78 -11.31 -2.67 6.60
CA CYS A 78 -12.41 -1.78 6.18
C CYS A 78 -12.60 -0.58 7.09
N ASP A 79 -11.67 -0.30 8.02
CA ASP A 79 -11.83 0.78 8.99
C ASP A 79 -10.90 1.97 8.66
N PRO A 80 -11.45 3.13 8.26
CA PRO A 80 -10.67 4.31 7.89
C PRO A 80 -9.95 4.98 9.07
N GLY A 81 -10.24 4.59 10.32
CA GLY A 81 -9.76 5.29 11.51
C GLY A 81 -8.28 5.11 11.85
N TYR A 82 -7.66 3.96 11.57
CA TYR A 82 -6.28 3.69 11.99
C TYR A 82 -5.62 2.61 11.10
N PRO A 83 -4.78 2.97 10.11
CA PRO A 83 -4.00 1.99 9.33
C PRO A 83 -2.97 1.22 10.18
N ASN A 84 -2.74 1.59 11.45
CA ASN A 84 -1.61 1.12 12.24
C ASN A 84 -1.93 0.86 13.73
N ASP A 85 -3.10 0.31 14.10
CA ASP A 85 -3.27 -0.16 15.48
C ASP A 85 -2.55 -1.52 15.69
N PRO A 86 -1.41 -1.57 16.41
CA PRO A 86 -0.73 -2.81 16.76
C PRO A 86 -1.58 -3.73 17.67
N ASN A 87 -2.58 -3.17 18.37
CA ASN A 87 -3.43 -3.86 19.34
C ASN A 87 -4.75 -4.38 18.76
N ARG A 88 -5.10 -4.07 17.51
CA ARG A 88 -6.26 -4.68 16.82
C ARG A 88 -6.05 -6.15 16.44
N GLY A 89 -4.98 -6.76 16.97
CA GLY A 89 -4.70 -8.19 16.88
C GLY A 89 -5.64 -9.07 17.70
N GLU A 90 -6.64 -8.49 18.38
CA GLU A 90 -7.68 -9.24 19.10
C GLU A 90 -9.06 -8.61 18.78
N GLU A 91 -9.85 -9.31 17.96
CA GLU A 91 -11.32 -9.53 18.05
C GLU A 91 -12.06 -9.48 16.70
N PRO A 92 -13.10 -10.31 16.47
CA PRO A 92 -13.78 -11.20 17.42
C PRO A 92 -13.28 -12.65 17.33
N ASP A 93 -13.68 -13.47 18.30
CA ASP A 93 -13.63 -14.94 18.24
C ASP A 93 -14.31 -15.46 16.95
N PHE A 94 -13.59 -15.44 15.83
CA PHE A 94 -13.95 -16.26 14.67
C PHE A 94 -13.61 -17.69 15.08
N GLU A 95 -14.58 -18.37 15.70
CA GLU A 95 -14.54 -19.82 15.91
C GLU A 95 -14.42 -20.50 14.54
N GLY A 96 -13.20 -20.65 14.04
CA GLY A 96 -12.95 -21.25 12.73
C GLY A 96 -11.65 -20.84 12.05
N GLY A 97 -10.52 -20.75 12.76
CA GLY A 97 -9.17 -20.75 12.13
C GLY A 97 -8.90 -19.67 11.07
N ALA A 98 -9.70 -18.58 11.04
CA ALA A 98 -9.63 -17.53 10.03
C ALA A 98 -8.43 -16.58 10.26
N ASP A 99 -8.00 -15.91 9.20
CA ASP A 99 -6.85 -14.99 9.26
C ASP A 99 -7.03 -13.92 10.33
N ARG A 100 -6.08 -13.90 11.28
CA ARG A 100 -6.07 -12.96 12.40
C ARG A 100 -5.68 -11.53 12.00
N TYR A 101 -5.29 -11.33 10.74
CA TYR A 101 -4.75 -10.07 10.24
C TYR A 101 -5.54 -9.61 9.01
N SER A 102 -6.20 -8.47 9.14
CA SER A 102 -6.84 -7.75 8.04
C SER A 102 -5.81 -7.00 7.20
N SER A 103 -6.10 -6.80 5.92
CA SER A 103 -5.23 -6.09 4.96
C SER A 103 -6.06 -5.33 3.93
N TRP A 104 -5.51 -4.26 3.36
CA TRP A 104 -6.11 -3.44 2.31
C TRP A 104 -6.30 -4.23 1.00
N PHE A 105 -5.50 -5.27 0.78
CA PHE A 105 -5.63 -6.19 -0.33
C PHE A 105 -6.05 -7.57 0.16
N THR A 106 -7.16 -8.10 -0.37
CA THR A 106 -7.51 -9.49 -0.07
C THR A 106 -7.06 -10.43 -1.16
N TYR A 107 -6.59 -11.59 -0.74
CA TYR A 107 -6.22 -12.72 -1.58
C TYR A 107 -6.52 -14.00 -0.81
N ALA A 108 -6.61 -15.10 -1.54
CA ALA A 108 -6.88 -16.42 -0.99
C ALA A 108 -5.57 -17.20 -0.79
N VAL A 109 -5.50 -17.96 0.29
CA VAL A 109 -4.41 -18.89 0.61
C VAL A 109 -4.97 -20.29 0.87
N PRO A 110 -4.18 -21.37 0.73
CA PRO A 110 -4.64 -22.72 1.07
C PRO A 110 -5.27 -22.81 2.47
N GLU A 111 -6.35 -23.57 2.60
CA GLU A 111 -7.10 -23.70 3.86
C GLU A 111 -6.26 -24.27 5.00
N GLU A 112 -5.28 -25.12 4.68
CA GLU A 112 -4.37 -25.76 5.63
C GLU A 112 -3.30 -24.81 6.20
N TRP A 113 -3.10 -23.63 5.61
CA TRP A 113 -2.10 -22.67 6.09
C TRP A 113 -2.61 -21.90 7.31
N GLY A 114 -1.78 -21.85 8.36
CA GLY A 114 -2.06 -21.08 9.57
C GLY A 114 -1.61 -19.63 9.42
N SER A 115 -2.22 -18.68 10.13
CA SER A 115 -1.70 -17.32 10.18
C SER A 115 -0.52 -17.25 11.16
N ALA A 116 0.66 -16.86 10.67
CA ALA A 116 1.90 -16.81 11.46
C ALA A 116 2.24 -15.40 11.96
N GLY A 117 1.70 -14.36 11.33
CA GLY A 117 1.98 -12.99 11.74
C GLY A 117 1.75 -11.96 10.63
N ARG A 118 2.07 -10.71 10.98
CA ARG A 118 2.29 -9.61 10.03
C ARG A 118 3.69 -9.05 10.22
N GLY A 119 4.34 -8.63 9.14
CA GLY A 119 5.54 -7.82 9.22
C GLY A 119 5.24 -6.34 9.39
N SER A 120 6.31 -5.56 9.57
CA SER A 120 6.27 -4.12 9.33
C SER A 120 6.81 -3.91 7.93
N ALA A 121 5.91 -3.65 6.98
CA ALA A 121 6.32 -3.16 5.68
C ALA A 121 6.37 -1.61 5.73
N GLY A 122 7.08 -0.99 4.80
CA GLY A 122 7.40 0.44 4.84
C GLY A 122 6.18 1.36 4.82
N SER A 123 6.41 2.66 4.98
CA SER A 123 5.39 3.66 4.68
C SER A 123 5.40 3.96 3.18
N GLY A 124 4.36 3.56 2.46
CA GLY A 124 4.29 3.69 1.00
C GLY A 124 2.85 3.61 0.49
N GLY A 125 2.56 4.30 -0.62
CA GLY A 125 1.31 4.18 -1.37
C GLY A 125 0.08 4.91 -0.81
N ILE A 126 -1.06 4.70 -1.47
CA ILE A 126 -2.31 5.43 -1.19
C ILE A 126 -3.00 4.97 0.10
N THR A 127 -2.69 3.76 0.56
CA THR A 127 -3.13 3.20 1.84
C THR A 127 -2.19 3.56 3.00
N GLY A 128 -1.08 4.26 2.71
CA GLY A 128 -0.12 4.77 3.71
C GLY A 128 0.88 3.73 4.24
N THR A 129 0.75 2.47 3.87
CA THR A 129 1.63 1.36 4.28
C THR A 129 1.74 0.32 3.17
N ASP A 130 2.94 -0.20 2.97
CA ASP A 130 3.15 -1.50 2.34
C ASP A 130 2.61 -2.60 3.27
N GLU A 131 2.41 -3.82 2.78
CA GLU A 131 1.84 -4.91 3.58
C GLU A 131 2.68 -6.18 3.54
N ASP A 132 2.84 -6.83 4.69
CA ASP A 132 3.50 -8.13 4.81
C ASP A 132 2.64 -9.04 5.69
N ARG A 133 2.17 -10.16 5.12
CA ARG A 133 1.50 -11.23 5.86
C ARG A 133 2.30 -12.52 5.80
N ARG A 134 2.40 -13.18 6.96
CA ARG A 134 3.09 -14.46 7.13
C ARG A 134 2.12 -15.58 7.44
N PHE A 135 2.39 -16.73 6.83
CA PHE A 135 1.60 -17.95 6.97
C PHE A 135 2.48 -19.13 7.37
N ASP A 136 1.99 -19.95 8.29
CA ASP A 136 2.58 -21.24 8.62
C ASP A 136 2.14 -22.25 7.55
N TRP A 137 3.11 -22.91 6.91
CA TRP A 137 2.84 -23.94 5.89
C TRP A 137 1.97 -25.09 6.42
N ASP A 138 2.15 -25.44 7.68
CA ASP A 138 1.43 -26.49 8.39
C ASP A 138 0.84 -25.87 9.66
N ALA A 139 -0.46 -25.54 9.65
CA ALA A 139 -1.12 -24.91 10.79
C ALA A 139 -1.03 -25.73 12.09
N GLU A 140 -0.88 -27.06 11.99
CA GLU A 140 -0.74 -27.94 13.14
C GLU A 140 0.71 -28.01 13.65
N ASN A 141 1.68 -27.50 12.87
CA ASN A 141 3.09 -27.52 13.20
C ASN A 141 3.84 -26.30 12.62
N SER A 142 3.66 -25.16 13.28
CA SER A 142 4.23 -23.86 12.89
C SER A 142 5.77 -23.80 12.81
N SER A 143 6.49 -24.85 13.23
CA SER A 143 7.95 -24.91 13.08
C SER A 143 8.41 -25.48 11.72
N ARG A 144 7.49 -25.79 10.79
CA ARG A 144 7.82 -26.47 9.52
C ARG A 144 8.06 -25.55 8.34
N GLY A 145 8.01 -24.23 8.57
CA GLY A 145 8.35 -23.23 7.59
C GLY A 145 7.24 -22.20 7.41
N THR A 146 7.67 -21.03 6.95
CA THR A 146 6.85 -19.82 6.84
C THR A 146 6.83 -19.35 5.40
N ILE A 147 5.64 -18.96 4.94
CA ILE A 147 5.42 -18.28 3.67
C ILE A 147 5.17 -16.82 3.98
N GLU A 148 5.81 -15.93 3.25
CA GLU A 148 5.58 -14.49 3.32
C GLU A 148 4.95 -14.01 2.03
N VAL A 149 3.93 -13.17 2.15
CA VAL A 149 3.31 -12.45 1.03
C VAL A 149 3.43 -10.96 1.33
N ALA A 150 4.36 -10.32 0.64
CA ALA A 150 4.58 -8.88 0.70
C ALA A 150 3.90 -8.18 -0.49
N VAL A 151 3.34 -7.00 -0.23
CA VAL A 151 2.69 -6.13 -1.21
C VAL A 151 3.27 -4.74 -1.06
N ASP A 152 4.08 -4.34 -2.03
CA ASP A 152 4.80 -3.07 -2.02
C ASP A 152 4.26 -2.15 -3.12
N TRP A 153 3.98 -0.89 -2.80
CA TRP A 153 3.54 0.07 -3.82
C TRP A 153 4.70 0.50 -4.73
N ASP A 154 4.44 0.53 -6.03
CA ASP A 154 5.41 1.08 -6.97
C ASP A 154 5.59 2.59 -6.74
N SER A 155 6.84 3.02 -6.63
CA SER A 155 7.19 4.43 -6.72
C SER A 155 7.09 4.91 -8.16
N ARG A 156 6.67 6.15 -8.37
CA ARG A 156 6.53 6.72 -9.71
C ARG A 156 7.14 8.09 -9.86
N SER A 157 7.69 8.35 -11.03
CA SER A 157 8.13 9.67 -11.45
C SER A 157 6.94 10.59 -11.73
N PRO A 158 7.15 11.92 -11.83
CA PRO A 158 6.07 12.86 -12.18
C PRO A 158 5.42 12.60 -13.54
N ASP A 159 6.16 12.01 -14.48
CA ASP A 159 5.70 11.58 -15.81
C ASP A 159 5.09 10.16 -15.83
N GLY A 160 5.03 9.50 -14.66
CA GLY A 160 4.28 8.26 -14.46
C GLY A 160 5.07 6.98 -14.71
N GLU A 161 6.37 7.06 -14.96
CA GLU A 161 7.24 5.88 -15.05
C GLU A 161 7.41 5.25 -13.67
N VAL A 162 7.44 3.92 -13.60
CA VAL A 162 7.73 3.19 -12.36
C VAL A 162 9.22 3.29 -12.06
N LEU A 163 9.55 3.58 -10.81
CA LEU A 163 10.92 3.81 -10.34
C LEU A 163 11.37 2.70 -9.39
N ASP A 164 12.67 2.44 -9.38
CA ASP A 164 13.31 1.54 -8.42
C ASP A 164 13.68 2.30 -7.14
N TRP A 165 14.35 1.62 -6.21
CA TRP A 165 14.77 2.20 -4.92
C TRP A 165 15.85 3.28 -5.08
N GLU A 166 16.52 3.37 -6.23
CA GLU A 166 17.49 4.43 -6.56
C GLU A 166 16.83 5.62 -7.26
N GLY A 167 15.55 5.50 -7.63
CA GLY A 167 14.79 6.51 -8.36
C GLY A 167 14.96 6.44 -9.88
N GLU A 168 15.47 5.33 -10.40
CA GLU A 168 15.67 5.11 -11.84
C GLU A 168 14.53 4.26 -12.44
N PRO A 169 14.26 4.35 -13.75
CA PRO A 169 13.17 3.59 -14.38
C PRO A 169 13.27 2.07 -14.18
N TRP A 170 12.26 1.49 -13.53
CA TRP A 170 12.27 0.10 -13.10
C TRP A 170 11.58 -0.83 -14.09
N THR A 171 12.39 -1.49 -14.91
CA THR A 171 11.94 -2.31 -16.05
C THR A 171 12.03 -3.82 -15.84
N THR A 172 12.78 -4.28 -14.84
CA THR A 172 13.00 -5.70 -14.51
C THR A 172 13.12 -5.90 -13.00
N PHE A 173 12.78 -7.07 -12.48
CA PHE A 173 12.99 -7.42 -11.07
C PHE A 173 14.46 -7.79 -10.74
N ASP A 174 15.32 -7.89 -11.75
CA ASP A 174 16.73 -8.21 -11.57
C ASP A 174 17.45 -7.13 -10.73
N TYR A 175 18.35 -7.55 -9.85
CA TYR A 175 19.12 -6.64 -9.01
C TYR A 175 20.56 -7.12 -8.82
N LYS A 176 21.44 -6.21 -8.41
CA LYS A 176 22.82 -6.57 -8.02
C LYS A 176 22.88 -6.74 -6.51
N SER A 177 23.51 -7.83 -6.07
CA SER A 177 23.74 -8.13 -4.65
C SER A 177 25.24 -8.16 -4.38
N SER A 178 25.65 -7.60 -3.25
CA SER A 178 27.01 -7.72 -2.73
C SER A 178 26.99 -8.26 -1.30
N VAL A 179 27.80 -9.28 -1.03
CA VAL A 179 27.97 -9.88 0.31
C VAL A 179 29.47 -9.94 0.61
N GLY A 180 29.95 -8.98 1.40
CA GLY A 180 31.39 -8.77 1.57
C GLY A 180 32.02 -8.31 0.25
N ASP A 181 33.00 -9.09 -0.25
CA ASP A 181 33.66 -8.84 -1.53
C ASP A 181 33.03 -9.63 -2.71
N ASP A 182 32.01 -10.46 -2.46
CA ASP A 182 31.32 -11.25 -3.49
C ASP A 182 30.21 -10.40 -4.11
N GLU A 183 30.16 -10.34 -5.44
CA GLU A 183 29.14 -9.61 -6.20
C GLU A 183 28.41 -10.59 -7.13
N ALA A 184 27.08 -10.56 -7.11
CA ALA A 184 26.24 -11.35 -8.00
C ALA A 184 25.16 -10.48 -8.64
N THR A 185 24.81 -10.81 -9.89
CA THR A 185 23.57 -10.31 -10.51
C THR A 185 22.51 -11.37 -10.27
N ILE A 186 21.44 -10.97 -9.59
CA ILE A 186 20.31 -11.81 -9.25
C ILE A 186 19.23 -11.56 -10.29
N THR A 187 18.77 -12.64 -10.93
CA THR A 187 17.83 -12.57 -12.05
C THR A 187 16.52 -13.28 -11.76
N PHE A 188 15.44 -12.69 -12.23
CA PHE A 188 14.08 -13.19 -12.17
C PHE A 188 13.64 -13.68 -13.55
N GLU A 189 13.23 -14.94 -13.65
CA GLU A 189 12.77 -15.51 -14.90
C GLU A 189 11.24 -15.49 -14.97
N LYS A 190 10.68 -15.03 -16.10
CA LYS A 190 9.24 -15.16 -16.35
C LYS A 190 8.86 -16.64 -16.47
N VAL A 191 7.98 -17.11 -15.59
CA VAL A 191 7.53 -18.52 -15.54
C VAL A 191 6.09 -18.72 -15.96
N ALA A 192 5.25 -17.69 -15.84
CA ALA A 192 3.86 -17.73 -16.27
C ALA A 192 3.34 -16.32 -16.62
N THR A 193 2.15 -16.28 -17.22
CA THR A 193 1.30 -15.10 -17.26
C THR A 193 0.00 -15.52 -16.58
N VAL A 194 -0.43 -14.75 -15.59
CA VAL A 194 -1.62 -14.99 -14.77
C VAL A 194 -2.68 -13.95 -15.06
N THR A 195 -3.95 -14.33 -14.91
CA THR A 195 -5.10 -13.43 -15.13
C THR A 195 -5.67 -12.99 -13.79
N VAL A 196 -5.62 -11.69 -13.50
CA VAL A 196 -6.19 -11.10 -12.27
C VAL A 196 -7.33 -10.16 -12.66
N GLY A 197 -8.58 -10.59 -12.48
CA GLY A 197 -9.72 -9.86 -13.04
C GLY A 197 -9.64 -9.78 -14.57
N ASP A 198 -9.58 -8.56 -15.10
CA ASP A 198 -9.49 -8.30 -16.54
C ASP A 198 -8.05 -8.00 -17.03
N GLN A 199 -7.05 -8.06 -16.14
CA GLN A 199 -5.65 -7.79 -16.49
C GLN A 199 -4.82 -9.09 -16.57
N GLU A 200 -3.86 -9.09 -17.49
CA GLU A 200 -2.83 -10.13 -17.60
C GLU A 200 -1.54 -9.61 -16.97
N ALA A 201 -0.92 -10.38 -16.08
CA ALA A 201 0.31 -10.01 -15.40
C ALA A 201 1.35 -11.14 -15.53
N ASP A 202 2.62 -10.76 -15.70
CA ASP A 202 3.71 -11.73 -15.80
C ASP A 202 4.21 -12.12 -14.42
N LEU A 203 4.23 -13.43 -14.15
CA LEU A 203 4.76 -14.01 -12.93
C LEU A 203 6.23 -14.37 -13.14
N PHE A 204 7.08 -13.84 -12.28
CA PHE A 204 8.52 -14.05 -12.29
C PHE A 204 8.96 -14.90 -11.11
N TYR A 205 10.00 -15.69 -11.31
CA TYR A 205 10.54 -16.63 -10.33
C TYR A 205 12.04 -16.40 -10.13
N LEU A 206 12.45 -16.46 -8.87
CA LEU A 206 13.84 -16.44 -8.44
C LEU A 206 14.28 -17.83 -7.99
N ASP A 207 15.20 -18.45 -8.74
CA ASP A 207 15.87 -19.67 -8.28
C ASP A 207 17.01 -19.31 -7.32
N PRO A 208 16.95 -19.65 -6.01
CA PRO A 208 18.06 -19.38 -5.08
C PRO A 208 19.34 -20.12 -5.46
N ALA A 209 19.25 -21.22 -6.23
CA ALA A 209 20.43 -21.98 -6.66
C ALA A 209 21.34 -21.20 -7.62
N GLN A 210 20.85 -20.10 -8.23
CA GLN A 210 21.66 -19.26 -9.10
C GLN A 210 22.78 -18.53 -8.35
N ALA A 211 22.54 -18.19 -7.08
CA ALA A 211 23.46 -17.41 -6.24
C ALA A 211 23.26 -17.76 -4.75
N PRO A 212 23.64 -18.97 -4.31
CA PRO A 212 23.31 -19.49 -2.97
C PRO A 212 23.97 -18.74 -1.81
N ASN A 213 24.98 -17.90 -2.08
CA ASN A 213 25.59 -17.02 -1.07
C ASN A 213 24.86 -15.67 -0.93
N HIS A 214 23.95 -15.34 -1.85
CA HIS A 214 23.27 -14.06 -1.96
C HIS A 214 21.75 -14.16 -1.75
N VAL A 215 21.16 -15.31 -2.05
CA VAL A 215 19.73 -15.55 -1.97
C VAL A 215 19.48 -16.81 -1.15
N SER A 216 18.68 -16.68 -0.09
CA SER A 216 18.35 -17.79 0.83
C SER A 216 16.94 -18.35 0.65
N GLN A 217 16.09 -17.70 -0.13
CA GLN A 217 14.68 -18.07 -0.30
C GLN A 217 14.30 -18.16 -1.77
N THR A 218 13.29 -18.97 -2.03
CA THR A 218 12.54 -18.90 -3.28
C THR A 218 11.64 -17.68 -3.24
N GLU A 219 11.62 -16.90 -4.33
CA GLU A 219 10.72 -15.75 -4.47
C GLU A 219 9.95 -15.84 -5.78
N TYR A 220 8.67 -15.50 -5.73
CA TYR A 220 7.84 -15.20 -6.89
C TYR A 220 7.44 -13.73 -6.84
N ARG A 221 7.53 -13.03 -7.96
CA ARG A 221 7.14 -11.62 -8.08
C ARG A 221 6.18 -11.39 -9.24
N VAL A 222 5.20 -10.54 -9.01
CA VAL A 222 4.27 -10.07 -10.04
C VAL A 222 3.98 -8.59 -9.78
N ARG A 223 3.87 -7.80 -10.84
CA ARG A 223 3.39 -6.41 -10.75
C ARG A 223 1.93 -6.38 -11.19
N LEU A 224 1.06 -5.86 -10.33
CA LEU A 224 -0.38 -5.74 -10.58
C LEU A 224 -0.78 -4.27 -10.63
N GLY A 225 -1.55 -3.89 -11.65
CA GLY A 225 -2.28 -2.62 -11.65
C GLY A 225 -3.41 -2.70 -10.64
N VAL A 226 -3.50 -1.72 -9.74
CA VAL A 226 -4.50 -1.69 -8.67
C VAL A 226 -5.68 -0.82 -9.06
N LEU A 227 -5.39 0.42 -9.43
CA LEU A 227 -6.38 1.46 -9.68
C LEU A 227 -5.77 2.60 -10.49
N GLU A 228 -6.62 3.43 -11.08
CA GLU A 228 -6.25 4.70 -11.70
C GLU A 228 -7.06 5.83 -11.08
N LEU A 229 -6.39 6.90 -10.63
CA LEU A 229 -7.04 8.03 -9.98
C LEU A 229 -6.73 9.35 -10.68
N PRO A 230 -7.69 10.29 -10.72
CA PRO A 230 -7.44 11.62 -11.25
C PRO A 230 -6.40 12.34 -10.38
N ARG A 231 -5.43 13.03 -10.99
CA ARG A 231 -4.45 13.84 -10.26
C ARG A 231 -4.52 15.30 -10.69
N ASN A 232 -4.68 16.21 -9.75
CA ASN A 232 -4.62 17.64 -10.05
C ASN A 232 -3.17 18.07 -10.36
N GLN A 233 -2.90 18.46 -11.61
CA GLN A 233 -1.58 18.97 -12.04
C GLN A 233 -1.47 20.51 -12.03
N GLY A 234 -2.44 21.23 -11.46
CA GLY A 234 -2.37 22.68 -11.26
C GLY A 234 -2.74 23.54 -12.46
N LEU A 235 -3.24 22.94 -13.55
CA LEU A 235 -3.72 23.65 -14.76
C LEU A 235 -5.20 23.37 -15.09
N GLY A 236 -5.96 22.79 -14.16
CA GLY A 236 -7.34 22.34 -14.40
C GLY A 236 -7.44 21.02 -15.18
N GLU A 237 -6.31 20.35 -15.39
CA GLU A 237 -6.27 19.00 -15.96
C GLU A 237 -6.16 17.96 -14.85
N PHE A 238 -6.98 16.90 -14.96
CA PHE A 238 -7.04 15.78 -14.03
C PHE A 238 -6.73 14.46 -14.76
N PRO A 239 -5.50 14.24 -15.26
CA PRO A 239 -5.17 12.96 -15.86
C PRO A 239 -5.35 11.81 -14.86
N LEU A 240 -5.83 10.67 -15.35
CA LEU A 240 -5.79 9.42 -14.61
C LEU A 240 -4.33 8.97 -14.47
N VAL A 241 -3.91 8.75 -13.23
CA VAL A 241 -2.59 8.24 -12.88
C VAL A 241 -2.76 6.79 -12.42
N PRO A 242 -2.10 5.82 -13.09
CA PRO A 242 -2.17 4.43 -12.67
C PRO A 242 -1.32 4.19 -11.42
N TYR A 243 -1.85 3.39 -10.51
CA TYR A 243 -1.19 2.89 -9.32
C TYR A 243 -1.04 1.38 -9.43
N SER A 244 0.11 0.86 -9.04
CA SER A 244 0.45 -0.55 -9.12
C SER A 244 1.22 -0.98 -7.88
N VAL A 245 1.16 -2.28 -7.61
CA VAL A 245 1.89 -2.93 -6.53
C VAL A 245 2.73 -4.06 -7.08
N VAL A 246 3.82 -4.35 -6.39
CA VAL A 246 4.59 -5.59 -6.56
C VAL A 246 4.19 -6.53 -5.44
N VAL A 247 3.66 -7.69 -5.83
CA VAL A 247 3.39 -8.80 -4.90
C VAL A 247 4.58 -9.74 -4.93
N THR A 248 5.18 -9.95 -3.77
CA THR A 248 6.28 -10.90 -3.57
C THR A 248 5.81 -12.04 -2.68
N ILE A 249 5.90 -13.28 -3.17
CA ILE A 249 5.66 -14.49 -2.37
C ILE A 249 7.00 -15.17 -2.13
N SER A 250 7.44 -15.27 -0.88
CA SER A 250 8.73 -15.87 -0.53
C SER A 250 8.60 -17.00 0.50
N PHE A 251 9.45 -18.01 0.36
CA PHE A 251 9.51 -19.17 1.26
C PHE A 251 10.83 -19.94 1.10
N ASP A 252 11.21 -20.71 2.11
CA ASP A 252 12.29 -21.70 1.98
C ASP A 252 11.76 -22.98 1.34
N ALA A 253 12.06 -23.22 0.06
CA ALA A 253 11.59 -24.39 -0.68
C ALA A 253 12.06 -25.74 -0.12
N SER A 254 13.11 -25.75 0.72
CA SER A 254 13.59 -26.98 1.37
C SER A 254 12.74 -27.39 2.58
N GLU A 255 12.07 -26.42 3.21
CA GLU A 255 11.17 -26.62 4.35
C GLU A 255 9.69 -26.59 3.91
N THR A 256 9.36 -25.72 2.96
CA THR A 256 8.02 -25.32 2.53
C THR A 256 7.86 -25.51 1.01
N PRO A 257 7.46 -26.70 0.53
CA PRO A 257 7.41 -27.00 -0.89
C PRO A 257 6.12 -26.46 -1.53
N VAL A 258 5.96 -25.13 -1.59
CA VAL A 258 4.87 -24.50 -2.35
C VAL A 258 5.14 -24.67 -3.84
N ASP A 259 4.17 -25.19 -4.59
CA ASP A 259 4.29 -25.31 -6.04
C ASP A 259 3.84 -24.03 -6.76
N GLN A 260 4.30 -23.87 -8.01
CA GLN A 260 3.96 -22.71 -8.83
C GLN A 260 2.44 -22.58 -9.05
N ALA A 261 1.70 -23.68 -9.18
CA ALA A 261 0.25 -23.65 -9.38
C ALA A 261 -0.48 -23.08 -8.16
N THR A 262 0.04 -23.29 -6.96
CA THR A 262 -0.46 -22.67 -5.72
C THR A 262 -0.17 -21.17 -5.72
N VAL A 263 1.04 -20.76 -6.11
CA VAL A 263 1.41 -19.34 -6.25
C VAL A 263 0.52 -18.62 -7.25
N GLU A 264 0.30 -19.21 -8.43
CA GLU A 264 -0.59 -18.66 -9.46
C GLU A 264 -2.00 -18.43 -8.90
N LYS A 265 -2.57 -19.41 -8.18
CA LYS A 265 -3.90 -19.27 -7.55
C LYS A 265 -3.96 -18.16 -6.50
N ILE A 266 -2.91 -17.98 -5.70
CA ILE A 266 -2.83 -16.89 -4.73
C ILE A 266 -2.88 -15.56 -5.48
N VAL A 267 -2.03 -15.38 -6.49
CA VAL A 267 -1.96 -14.16 -7.30
C VAL A 267 -3.27 -13.88 -8.04
N GLU A 268 -3.86 -14.88 -8.69
CA GLU A 268 -5.12 -14.76 -9.44
C GLU A 268 -6.32 -14.40 -8.56
N SER A 269 -6.22 -14.62 -7.24
CA SER A 269 -7.26 -14.30 -6.27
C SER A 269 -7.13 -12.90 -5.64
N PHE A 270 -6.13 -12.11 -6.04
CA PHE A 270 -5.96 -10.74 -5.54
C PHE A 270 -7.15 -9.86 -5.89
N THR A 271 -7.55 -9.06 -4.91
CA THR A 271 -8.69 -8.16 -4.97
C THR A 271 -8.45 -6.88 -4.19
N LEU A 272 -9.16 -5.84 -4.59
CA LEU A 272 -9.28 -4.58 -3.87
C LEU A 272 -10.70 -4.53 -3.28
N PRO A 273 -10.91 -4.93 -2.02
CA PRO A 273 -12.26 -4.97 -1.42
C PRO A 273 -13.00 -3.64 -1.61
N GLU A 274 -14.32 -3.70 -1.82
CA GLU A 274 -15.15 -2.50 -2.05
C GLU A 274 -14.99 -1.46 -0.93
N CYS A 275 -14.89 -1.89 0.33
CA CYS A 275 -14.63 -1.00 1.46
C CYS A 275 -13.27 -0.27 1.36
N THR A 276 -12.24 -0.94 0.84
CA THR A 276 -10.91 -0.35 0.63
C THR A 276 -10.95 0.62 -0.55
N TRP A 277 -11.67 0.26 -1.62
CA TRP A 277 -11.90 1.15 -2.75
C TRP A 277 -12.58 2.45 -2.32
N GLU A 278 -13.69 2.37 -1.58
CA GLU A 278 -14.40 3.53 -1.05
C GLU A 278 -13.51 4.38 -0.13
N ALA A 279 -12.79 3.75 0.81
CA ALA A 279 -11.86 4.46 1.68
C ALA A 279 -10.74 5.17 0.91
N THR A 280 -10.25 4.55 -0.18
CA THR A 280 -9.24 5.13 -1.06
C THR A 280 -9.77 6.35 -1.81
N LEU A 281 -10.99 6.26 -2.35
CA LEU A 281 -11.64 7.38 -3.03
C LEU A 281 -11.78 8.56 -2.06
N LEU A 282 -12.38 8.33 -0.89
CA LEU A 282 -12.56 9.35 0.15
C LEU A 282 -11.24 10.03 0.56
N ALA A 283 -10.17 9.25 0.76
CA ALA A 283 -8.86 9.81 1.07
C ALA A 283 -8.30 10.66 -0.08
N HIS A 284 -8.55 10.25 -1.32
CA HIS A 284 -8.06 10.95 -2.50
C HIS A 284 -8.86 12.22 -2.83
N GLU A 285 -10.16 12.26 -2.51
CA GLU A 285 -11.00 13.47 -2.60
C GLU A 285 -10.40 14.64 -1.82
N MET A 286 -9.87 14.38 -0.61
CA MET A 286 -9.19 15.39 0.20
C MET A 286 -7.95 15.96 -0.50
N ILE A 287 -7.30 15.19 -1.38
CA ILE A 287 -6.09 15.57 -2.10
C ILE A 287 -6.45 16.38 -3.34
N VAL A 288 -7.46 15.96 -4.10
CA VAL A 288 -7.79 16.58 -5.40
C VAL A 288 -8.88 17.64 -5.31
N GLY A 289 -9.66 17.66 -4.23
CA GLY A 289 -10.73 18.63 -3.95
C GLY A 289 -11.97 18.42 -4.81
N VAL A 290 -12.27 17.18 -5.20
CA VAL A 290 -13.38 16.80 -6.09
C VAL A 290 -14.05 15.57 -5.50
N ASP A 291 -15.37 15.44 -5.71
CA ASP A 291 -16.17 14.29 -5.31
C ASP A 291 -15.89 13.13 -6.26
N LEU A 292 -15.30 12.05 -5.75
CA LEU A 292 -14.85 10.90 -6.53
C LEU A 292 -15.75 9.68 -6.34
N ASN A 293 -16.42 9.58 -5.20
CA ASN A 293 -17.36 8.49 -4.89
C ASN A 293 -18.80 8.78 -5.37
N GLY A 294 -19.09 10.02 -5.76
CA GLY A 294 -20.38 10.47 -6.28
C GLY A 294 -21.45 10.68 -5.20
N ASP A 295 -21.07 10.85 -3.94
CA ASP A 295 -21.98 11.05 -2.83
C ASP A 295 -22.50 12.51 -2.71
N GLY A 296 -21.97 13.41 -3.54
CA GLY A 296 -22.31 14.83 -3.59
C GLY A 296 -21.56 15.70 -2.57
N HIS A 297 -20.54 15.15 -1.91
CA HIS A 297 -19.76 15.80 -0.86
C HIS A 297 -18.26 15.53 -1.02
N VAL A 298 -17.47 16.58 -1.19
CA VAL A 298 -16.01 16.44 -1.16
C VAL A 298 -15.54 16.28 0.28
N ARG A 299 -14.92 15.14 0.61
CA ARG A 299 -14.38 14.93 1.96
C ARG A 299 -13.44 16.06 2.38
N SER A 300 -13.69 16.64 3.55
CA SER A 300 -12.90 17.75 4.10
C SER A 300 -12.14 17.35 5.37
N ALA A 301 -11.16 18.18 5.76
CA ALA A 301 -10.45 17.99 7.04
C ALA A 301 -11.37 18.15 8.26
N GLU A 302 -12.46 18.92 8.14
CA GLU A 302 -13.44 19.10 9.21
C GLU A 302 -14.28 17.83 9.41
N ASP A 303 -14.63 17.13 8.32
CA ASP A 303 -15.36 15.85 8.39
C ASP A 303 -14.51 14.77 9.07
N LEU A 304 -13.22 14.68 8.71
CA LEU A 304 -12.28 13.77 9.35
C LEU A 304 -12.17 14.04 10.86
N GLN A 305 -12.14 15.31 11.25
CA GLN A 305 -12.07 15.68 12.66
C GLN A 305 -13.36 15.33 13.40
N ALA A 306 -14.52 15.53 12.79
CA ALA A 306 -15.80 15.19 13.38
C ALA A 306 -15.96 13.67 13.58
N GLU A 307 -15.58 12.86 12.59
CA GLU A 307 -15.58 11.39 12.69
C GLU A 307 -14.63 10.92 13.80
N LEU A 308 -13.44 11.52 13.91
CA LEU A 308 -12.48 11.18 14.96
C LEU A 308 -13.04 11.51 16.36
N GLU A 309 -13.73 12.64 16.51
CA GLU A 309 -14.36 13.04 17.76
C GLU A 309 -15.54 12.11 18.13
N GLU A 310 -16.32 11.64 17.16
CA GLU A 310 -17.40 10.67 17.35
C GLU A 310 -16.86 9.29 17.77
N GLN A 311 -15.85 8.77 17.07
CA GLN A 311 -15.22 7.49 17.42
C GLN A 311 -14.53 7.53 18.79
N LEU A 312 -13.90 8.65 19.16
CA LEU A 312 -13.34 8.84 20.49
C LEU A 312 -14.43 8.79 21.57
N ALA A 313 -15.62 9.33 21.28
CA ALA A 313 -16.75 9.25 22.19
C ALA A 313 -17.28 7.81 22.33
N GLU A 314 -17.39 7.06 21.23
CA GLU A 314 -17.82 5.65 21.25
C GLU A 314 -16.82 4.73 21.98
N MET A 315 -15.51 4.96 21.81
CA MET A 315 -14.47 4.25 22.56
C MET A 315 -14.52 4.56 24.05
N GLN A 316 -14.83 5.82 24.42
CA GLN A 316 -15.00 6.19 25.83
C GLN A 316 -16.23 5.51 26.43
N GLU A 317 -17.36 5.51 25.72
CA GLU A 317 -18.61 4.87 26.19
C GLU A 317 -18.48 3.34 26.32
N SER A 318 -17.79 2.67 25.39
CA SER A 318 -17.53 1.22 25.46
C SER A 318 -16.56 0.86 26.60
N SER A 319 -15.57 1.71 26.90
CA SER A 319 -14.65 1.51 28.03
C SER A 319 -15.33 1.64 29.40
N GLU A 320 -16.35 2.49 29.52
CA GLU A 320 -17.13 2.68 30.75
C GLU A 320 -18.17 1.54 30.95
N ALA A 321 -18.66 0.93 29.87
CA ALA A 321 -19.58 -0.19 29.91
C ALA A 321 -18.93 -1.54 30.27
N GLY A 322 -17.62 -1.69 30.01
CA GLY A 322 -16.85 -2.92 30.32
C GLY A 322 -16.41 -3.08 31.78
N ASP A 323 -16.53 -2.03 32.60
CA ASP A 323 -16.09 -2.01 34.01
C ASP A 323 -17.27 -2.13 35.01
N SER A 324 -18.43 -2.64 34.53
CA SER A 324 -19.69 -2.80 35.29
C SER A 324 -20.01 -4.24 35.69
#